data_AF-A0A7Y3DLR3-F1
#
_entry.id   AF-A0A7Y3DLR3-F1
#
_cell.length_a   1.000
_cell.length_b   1.000
_cell.length_c   1.000
_cell.angle_alpha   90.00
_cell.angle_beta   90.00
_cell.angle_gamma   90.00
#
_symmetry.space_group_name_H-M   'P 1'
#
loop_
_entity.id
_entity.type
_entity.pdbx_description
1 polymer ?
#
loop_
_entity_poly.entity_id
_entity_poly.type
_entity_poly.pdbx_seq_one_letter_code
_entity_poly.pdbx_strand_id
1 'polypeptide(L)'
;CSQDMFRLTYGVTETHPNCLDNLANSLRPLGINTAHIVSAFNIFMNTAVSEQGNITVKAPLSKAGDYIELQAAMDLIIGVTACAAGKCNNFRCTPIDVEVYEKRAQIRND
;
A
#
# COMPACT_ATOMS: atom_id res chain seq x y z
N CYS A 1 -6.61 3.38 -2.13
CA CYS A 1 -7.98 3.92 -2.01
C CYS A 1 -7.93 5.45 -1.86
N SER A 2 -9.05 6.12 -2.11
CA SER A 2 -9.25 7.57 -1.97
C SER A 2 -10.67 7.82 -1.41
N GLN A 3 -10.96 9.04 -0.97
CA GLN A 3 -12.33 9.43 -0.55
C GLN A 3 -13.36 9.15 -1.66
N ASP A 4 -13.04 9.45 -2.92
CA ASP A 4 -13.92 9.14 -4.05
C ASP A 4 -14.18 7.64 -4.22
N MET A 5 -13.15 6.81 -4.04
CA MET A 5 -13.32 5.36 -4.10
C MET A 5 -14.21 4.85 -2.96
N PHE A 6 -14.09 5.40 -1.76
CA PHE A 6 -14.99 5.10 -0.64
C PHE A 6 -16.44 5.48 -0.94
N ARG A 7 -16.67 6.67 -1.48
CA ARG A 7 -18.00 7.12 -1.92
C ARG A 7 -18.61 6.19 -2.98
N LEU A 8 -17.84 5.84 -4.02
CA LEU A 8 -18.34 5.05 -5.15
C LEU A 8 -18.51 3.56 -4.84
N THR A 9 -17.63 2.98 -4.02
CA THR A 9 -17.57 1.52 -3.81
C THR A 9 -18.22 1.07 -2.51
N TYR A 10 -18.27 1.95 -1.50
CA TYR A 10 -18.76 1.64 -0.16
C TYR A 10 -19.95 2.52 0.26
N GLY A 11 -20.30 3.56 -0.51
CA GLY A 11 -21.37 4.50 -0.15
C GLY A 11 -21.02 5.41 1.04
N VAL A 12 -19.75 5.46 1.44
CA VAL A 12 -19.25 6.29 2.54
C VAL A 12 -19.04 7.71 2.02
N THR A 13 -19.82 8.66 2.52
CA THR A 13 -19.83 10.05 2.00
C THR A 13 -19.14 11.02 2.93
N GLU A 14 -19.12 10.70 4.21
CA GLU A 14 -18.33 11.32 5.25
C GLU A 14 -16.84 11.08 5.04
N THR A 15 -16.01 11.99 5.57
CA THR A 15 -14.55 11.87 5.52
C THR A 15 -14.10 10.55 6.12
N HIS A 16 -13.35 9.77 5.34
CA HIS A 16 -12.86 8.47 5.74
C HIS A 16 -11.34 8.36 5.51
N PRO A 17 -10.57 7.80 6.48
CA PRO A 17 -9.15 7.53 6.27
C PRO A 17 -8.91 6.74 4.99
N ASN A 18 -7.92 7.15 4.19
CA ASN A 18 -7.63 6.53 2.91
C ASN A 18 -6.15 6.67 2.53
N CYS A 19 -5.64 5.77 1.70
CA CYS A 19 -4.21 5.72 1.38
C CYS A 19 -3.70 6.97 0.67
N LEU A 20 -4.48 7.54 -0.25
CA LEU A 20 -4.06 8.71 -1.02
C LEU A 20 -3.80 9.90 -0.09
N ASP A 21 -4.74 10.21 0.79
CA ASP A 21 -4.61 11.31 1.74
C ASP A 21 -3.51 11.01 2.78
N ASN A 22 -3.43 9.79 3.30
CA ASN A 22 -2.39 9.39 4.23
C ASN A 22 -0.98 9.62 3.64
N LEU A 23 -0.75 9.16 2.41
CA LEU A 23 0.53 9.33 1.73
C LEU A 23 0.83 10.79 1.42
N ALA A 24 -0.15 11.53 0.88
CA ALA A 24 0.02 12.94 0.56
C ALA A 24 0.31 13.78 1.82
N ASN A 25 -0.34 13.46 2.95
CA ASN A 25 -0.12 14.15 4.21
C ASN A 25 1.29 13.87 4.77
N SER A 26 1.72 12.61 4.77
CA SER A 26 3.05 12.21 5.27
C SER A 26 4.20 12.74 4.40
N LEU A 27 4.01 12.80 3.08
CA LEU A 27 5.05 13.23 2.14
C LEU A 27 5.01 14.73 1.81
N ARG A 28 4.02 15.47 2.33
CA ARG A 28 3.88 16.92 2.13
C ARG A 28 5.14 17.72 2.45
N PRO A 29 5.90 17.45 3.53
CA PRO A 29 7.13 18.20 3.83
C PRO A 29 8.21 18.09 2.74
N LEU A 30 8.13 17.06 1.89
CA LEU A 30 9.03 16.84 0.76
C LEU A 30 8.48 17.44 -0.54
N GLY A 31 7.39 18.22 -0.48
CA GLY A 31 6.73 18.80 -1.65
C GLY A 31 5.86 17.84 -2.46
N ILE A 32 5.60 16.63 -1.93
CA ILE A 32 4.80 15.61 -2.60
C ILE A 32 3.33 15.76 -2.17
N ASN A 33 2.42 15.90 -3.13
CA ASN A 33 0.99 16.03 -2.91
C ASN A 33 0.22 14.95 -3.69
N THR A 34 -1.10 14.97 -3.64
CA THR A 34 -1.97 13.98 -4.29
C THR A 34 -1.78 13.90 -5.81
N ALA A 35 -1.37 14.98 -6.48
CA ALA A 35 -1.10 14.98 -7.93
C ALA A 35 0.17 14.19 -8.30
N HIS A 36 1.09 13.98 -7.35
CA HIS A 36 2.29 13.17 -7.54
C HIS A 36 2.07 11.67 -7.25
N ILE A 37 0.94 11.30 -6.64
CA ILE A 37 0.65 9.93 -6.20
C ILE A 37 -0.37 9.31 -7.16
N VAL A 38 0.12 8.63 -8.19
CA VAL A 38 -0.70 8.01 -9.25
C VAL A 38 -1.22 6.62 -8.86
N SER A 39 -0.32 5.68 -8.60
CA SER A 39 -0.67 4.29 -8.31
C SER A 39 0.18 3.78 -7.14
N ALA A 40 -0.47 3.08 -6.22
CA ALA A 40 0.22 2.39 -5.13
C ALA A 40 0.59 0.97 -5.55
N PHE A 41 1.74 0.50 -5.07
CA PHE A 41 2.05 -0.93 -5.05
C PHE A 41 1.33 -1.57 -3.85
N ASN A 42 0.28 -2.36 -4.11
CA ASN A 42 -0.59 -2.90 -3.06
C ASN A 42 0.00 -4.20 -2.48
N ILE A 43 0.86 -4.06 -1.49
CA ILE A 43 1.50 -5.19 -0.79
C ILE A 43 0.43 -6.02 -0.06
N PHE A 44 0.51 -7.35 -0.20
CA PHE A 44 -0.40 -8.36 0.38
C PHE A 44 -1.87 -8.32 -0.07
N MET A 45 -2.26 -7.40 -0.96
CA MET A 45 -3.61 -7.37 -1.51
C MET A 45 -3.83 -8.56 -2.44
N ASN A 46 -4.92 -9.32 -2.21
CA ASN A 46 -5.27 -10.47 -3.03
C ASN A 46 -6.35 -10.10 -4.06
N THR A 47 -5.93 -9.79 -5.29
CA THR A 47 -6.83 -9.52 -6.42
C THR A 47 -6.78 -10.64 -7.44
N ALA A 48 -7.94 -11.06 -7.94
CA ALA A 48 -8.03 -11.99 -9.06
C ALA A 48 -8.70 -11.32 -10.27
N VAL A 49 -8.21 -11.63 -11.46
CA VAL A 49 -8.79 -11.23 -12.74
C VAL A 49 -9.35 -12.49 -13.40
N SER A 50 -10.63 -12.49 -13.76
CA SER A 50 -11.25 -13.60 -14.48
C SER A 50 -10.89 -13.55 -15.98
N GLU A 51 -11.14 -14.65 -16.69
CA GLU A 51 -10.94 -14.70 -18.15
C GLU A 51 -11.77 -13.65 -18.92
N GLN A 52 -12.92 -13.27 -18.35
CA GLN A 52 -13.80 -12.22 -18.89
C GLN A 52 -13.36 -10.80 -18.48
N GLY A 53 -12.23 -10.66 -17.76
CA GLY A 53 -11.69 -9.38 -17.31
C GLY A 53 -12.29 -8.84 -16.01
N ASN A 54 -13.12 -9.61 -15.31
CA ASN A 54 -13.71 -9.16 -14.04
C ASN A 54 -12.66 -9.17 -12.94
N ILE A 55 -12.55 -8.06 -12.20
CA ILE A 55 -11.63 -7.93 -11.07
C ILE A 55 -12.39 -8.20 -9.76
N THR A 56 -11.84 -9.10 -8.94
CA THR A 56 -12.37 -9.39 -7.60
C THR A 56 -11.29 -9.19 -6.54
N VAL A 57 -11.67 -8.56 -5.43
CA VAL A 57 -10.83 -8.48 -4.23
C VAL A 57 -11.20 -9.64 -3.32
N LYS A 58 -10.22 -10.48 -3.00
CA LYS A 58 -10.34 -11.65 -2.13
C LYS A 58 -9.68 -11.36 -0.79
N ALA A 59 -9.94 -12.22 0.20
CA ALA A 59 -9.23 -12.16 1.48
C ALA A 59 -7.71 -12.27 1.25
N PRO A 60 -6.88 -11.46 1.94
CA PRO A 60 -5.43 -11.61 1.92
C PRO A 60 -5.00 -13.04 2.26
N LEU A 61 -3.93 -13.50 1.61
CA LEU A 61 -3.32 -14.80 1.92
C LEU A 61 -2.24 -14.69 3.01
N SER A 62 -1.76 -13.47 3.25
CA SER A 62 -0.73 -13.17 4.23
C SER A 62 -1.21 -13.35 5.66
N LYS A 63 -0.27 -13.66 6.55
CA LYS A 63 -0.46 -13.81 8.00
C LYS A 63 0.51 -12.89 8.75
N ALA A 64 0.30 -12.76 10.06
CA ALA A 64 1.24 -12.02 10.91
C ALA A 64 2.64 -12.65 10.81
N GLY A 65 3.65 -11.81 10.57
CA GLY A 65 5.04 -12.22 10.35
C GLY A 65 5.43 -12.45 8.89
N ASP A 66 4.48 -12.51 7.96
CA ASP A 66 4.81 -12.49 6.53
C ASP A 66 5.38 -11.11 6.16
N TYR A 67 6.44 -11.10 5.36
CA TYR A 67 7.11 -9.89 4.93
C TYR A 67 7.50 -9.96 3.45
N ILE A 68 7.78 -8.79 2.87
CA ILE A 68 8.54 -8.65 1.62
C ILE A 68 9.79 -7.85 1.93
N GLU A 69 10.88 -8.15 1.23
CA GLU A 69 12.12 -7.37 1.29
C GLU A 69 12.39 -6.80 -0.10
N LEU A 70 12.68 -5.50 -0.16
CA LEU A 70 12.92 -4.79 -1.41
C LEU A 70 14.30 -4.13 -1.35
N GLN A 71 15.11 -4.34 -2.40
CA GLN A 71 16.39 -3.65 -2.54
C GLN A 71 16.19 -2.32 -3.26
N ALA A 72 16.62 -1.22 -2.63
CA ALA A 72 16.71 0.08 -3.29
C ALA A 72 17.83 0.05 -4.35
N ALA A 73 17.45 0.18 -5.63
CA ALA A 73 18.40 0.24 -6.76
C ALA A 73 18.95 1.66 -7.01
N MET A 74 18.36 2.67 -6.36
CA MET A 74 18.72 4.09 -6.38
C MET A 74 18.23 4.74 -5.08
N ASP A 75 18.52 6.03 -4.89
CA ASP A 75 17.95 6.79 -3.78
C ASP A 75 16.44 6.97 -3.95
N LEU A 76 15.67 6.70 -2.88
CA LEU A 76 14.21 6.66 -2.93
C LEU A 76 13.58 7.43 -1.76
N ILE A 77 12.46 8.08 -2.05
CA ILE A 77 11.49 8.50 -1.03
C ILE A 77 10.37 7.46 -1.04
N ILE A 78 10.14 6.81 0.10
CA ILE A 78 9.13 5.75 0.23
C ILE A 78 8.06 6.19 1.24
N GLY A 79 6.81 6.24 0.78
CA GLY A 79 5.64 6.38 1.65
C GLY A 79 4.95 5.04 1.81
N VAL A 80 4.71 4.63 3.06
CA VAL A 80 3.98 3.39 3.39
C VAL A 80 2.76 3.75 4.22
N THR A 81 1.61 3.13 3.94
CA THR A 81 0.37 3.33 4.70
C THR A 81 -0.37 2.02 4.89
N ALA A 82 -0.89 1.79 6.08
CA ALA A 82 -1.88 0.74 6.31
C ALA A 82 -3.19 1.16 5.61
N CYS A 83 -3.72 0.29 4.74
CA CYS A 83 -4.93 0.59 4.00
C CYS A 83 -6.16 0.55 4.92
N ALA A 84 -7.14 1.43 4.69
CA ALA A 84 -8.40 1.46 5.45
C ALA A 84 -9.57 0.80 4.70
N ALA A 85 -9.34 0.26 3.50
CA ALA A 85 -10.40 -0.34 2.69
C ALA A 85 -10.71 -1.77 3.17
N GLY A 86 -11.85 -1.96 3.84
CA GLY A 86 -12.21 -3.21 4.52
C GLY A 86 -12.07 -4.48 3.66
N LYS A 87 -12.60 -4.47 2.42
CA LYS A 87 -12.49 -5.63 1.51
C LYS A 87 -11.05 -6.08 1.25
N CYS A 88 -10.08 -5.17 1.29
CA CYS A 88 -8.67 -5.46 1.01
C CYS A 88 -7.95 -6.08 2.22
N ASN A 89 -8.47 -5.88 3.43
CA ASN A 89 -7.83 -6.30 4.69
C ASN A 89 -8.72 -7.23 5.50
N ASN A 90 -9.62 -7.96 4.84
CA ASN A 90 -10.60 -8.83 5.48
C ASN A 90 -11.36 -8.16 6.64
N PHE A 91 -11.72 -6.88 6.45
CA PHE A 91 -12.46 -6.02 7.38
C PHE A 91 -11.78 -5.78 8.74
N ARG A 92 -10.48 -6.09 8.88
CA ARG A 92 -9.71 -5.81 10.08
C ARG A 92 -8.41 -5.11 9.71
N CYS A 93 -8.29 -3.84 10.08
CA CYS A 93 -7.05 -3.10 9.90
C CYS A 93 -6.08 -3.44 11.04
N THR A 94 -4.83 -3.74 10.69
CA THR A 94 -3.73 -4.02 11.62
C THR A 94 -2.55 -3.08 11.32
N PRO A 95 -1.66 -2.84 12.28
CA PRO A 95 -0.41 -2.14 11.99
C PRO A 95 0.44 -2.91 10.98
N ILE A 96 1.37 -2.18 10.36
CA ILE A 96 2.42 -2.71 9.49
C ILE A 96 3.75 -2.20 10.03
N ASP A 97 4.75 -3.08 10.06
CA ASP A 97 6.12 -2.73 10.44
C ASP A 97 6.96 -2.45 9.19
N VAL A 98 7.88 -1.50 9.30
CA VAL A 98 8.81 -1.13 8.24
C VAL A 98 10.20 -1.04 8.84
N GLU A 99 11.12 -1.82 8.29
CA GLU A 99 12.53 -1.83 8.67
C GLU A 99 13.38 -1.36 7.48
N VAL A 100 14.38 -0.54 7.77
CA VAL A 100 15.35 -0.05 6.78
C VAL A 100 16.72 -0.55 7.19
N TYR A 101 17.36 -1.31 6.31
CA TYR A 101 18.69 -1.85 6.52
C TYR A 101 19.70 -1.14 5.64
N GLU A 102 20.92 -0.96 6.17
CA GLU A 102 22.06 -0.60 5.35
C GLU A 102 22.39 -1.73 4.36
N LYS A 103 22.96 -1.36 3.22
CA LYS A 103 23.36 -2.33 2.19
C LYS A 103 24.32 -3.35 2.83
N ARG A 104 23.91 -4.63 2.88
CA ARG A 104 24.80 -5.71 3.33
C ARG A 104 26.06 -5.68 2.47
N ALA A 105 27.22 -5.67 3.13
CA ALA A 105 28.50 -5.81 2.44
C ALA A 105 28.44 -7.09 1.58
N GLN A 106 28.65 -6.95 0.27
CA GLN A 106 28.77 -8.12 -0.60
C GLN A 106 30.06 -8.84 -0.18
N ILE A 107 29.92 -10.03 0.40
CA ILE A 107 31.02 -10.99 0.44
C ILE A 107 31.30 -11.33 -1.02
N ARG A 108 32.38 -10.78 -1.57
CA ARG A 108 32.87 -11.20 -2.87
C ARG A 108 33.30 -12.66 -2.70
N ASN A 109 32.63 -13.56 -3.41
CA ASN A 109 33.17 -14.88 -3.68
C ASN A 109 33.84 -14.78 -5.05
N ASP A 110 35.12 -14.40 -5.02
CA ASP A 110 36.09 -14.64 -6.08
C ASP A 110 36.36 -16.15 -6.27
#